data_AF-A0A8J2Y3E2-F1
#
_entry.id   AF-A0A8J2Y3E2-F1
#
_cell.length_a   1.000
_cell.length_b   1.000
_cell.length_c   1.000
_cell.angle_alpha   90.00
_cell.angle_beta   90.00
_cell.angle_gamma   90.00
#
_symmetry.space_group_name_H-M   'P 1'
#
loop_
_entity.id
_entity.type
_entity.pdbx_description
1 polymer ?
#
loop_
_entity_poly.entity_id
_entity_poly.type
_entity_poly.pdbx_seq_one_letter_code
_entity_poly.pdbx_strand_id
1 'polypeptide(L)'
;MIDVPVNASLSIDGRGWRCESGYQRDGYECSEIAVPANADLRLQGNSWYCLKGFERNGEVCAQVIVPANAELTWGGTDWHCLDGYQRAGGRCAPSGLSAAGGSETDCTRGLRFEDGRCRGFVIPENATYTNKGDDWTCMQGYVQKDGQCIRLSDAERQAQDRAGEIEAAIDGIEITLPAGRTVTIGDIRKSCTVVAGAGTYGRFMCNTDDLTLIETGCYVRNDQDANAPIACPSYRLLAFVERCSVSTRGSRTRMIQCPSPDYLARIEE
;
A
#
# COMPACT_ATOMS: atom_id res chain seq x y z
N MET A 1 -20.03 -41.60 17.00
CA MET A 1 -19.98 -40.14 17.19
C MET A 1 -18.59 -39.71 16.79
N ILE A 2 -18.46 -38.83 15.81
CA ILE A 2 -17.16 -38.26 15.44
C ILE A 2 -16.97 -37.05 16.35
N ASP A 3 -15.90 -37.06 17.12
CA ASP A 3 -15.50 -35.90 17.91
C ASP A 3 -14.84 -34.89 16.95
N VAL A 4 -15.41 -33.70 16.86
CA VAL A 4 -14.95 -32.64 15.96
C VAL A 4 -14.18 -31.63 16.82
N PRO A 5 -12.86 -31.51 16.62
CA PRO A 5 -12.04 -30.62 17.43
C PRO A 5 -12.39 -29.15 17.15
N VAL A 6 -11.93 -28.26 18.04
CA VAL A 6 -12.03 -26.80 17.82
C VAL A 6 -11.34 -26.40 16.52
N ASN A 7 -11.87 -25.38 15.84
CA ASN A 7 -11.40 -24.90 14.53
C ASN A 7 -11.48 -25.97 13.42
N ALA A 8 -12.43 -26.91 13.53
CA ALA A 8 -12.70 -27.92 12.52
C ALA A 8 -14.20 -28.00 12.17
N SER A 9 -14.46 -28.38 10.92
CA SER A 9 -15.79 -28.62 10.38
C SER A 9 -15.92 -30.07 9.94
N LEU A 10 -17.11 -30.65 10.12
CA LEU A 10 -17.40 -31.99 9.64
C LEU A 10 -17.24 -32.05 8.11
N SER A 11 -16.61 -33.10 7.61
CA SER A 11 -16.50 -33.33 6.17
C SER A 11 -17.88 -33.57 5.56
N ILE A 12 -18.05 -33.15 4.30
CA ILE A 12 -19.33 -33.26 3.58
C ILE A 12 -19.87 -34.69 3.52
N ASP A 13 -18.98 -35.69 3.52
CA ASP A 13 -19.37 -37.11 3.51
C ASP A 13 -19.64 -37.68 4.92
N GLY A 14 -19.54 -36.86 5.97
CA GLY A 14 -19.84 -37.22 7.35
C GLY A 14 -18.88 -38.24 7.98
N ARG A 15 -17.77 -38.58 7.32
CA ARG A 15 -16.83 -39.63 7.77
C ARG A 15 -15.57 -39.09 8.45
N GLY A 16 -15.43 -37.78 8.55
CA GLY A 16 -14.29 -37.13 9.19
C GLY A 16 -14.52 -35.64 9.42
N TRP A 17 -13.45 -34.93 9.73
CA TRP A 17 -13.44 -33.48 9.90
C TRP A 17 -12.28 -32.88 9.12
N ARG A 18 -12.38 -31.59 8.80
CA ARG A 18 -11.34 -30.79 8.18
C ARG A 18 -11.14 -29.52 9.00
N CYS A 19 -9.90 -29.05 9.15
CA CYS A 19 -9.66 -27.77 9.78
C CYS A 19 -10.31 -26.64 8.97
N GLU A 20 -10.78 -25.63 9.68
CA GLU A 20 -11.28 -24.38 9.13
C GLU A 20 -10.15 -23.60 8.46
N SER A 21 -10.51 -22.64 7.61
CA SER A 21 -9.52 -21.78 6.93
C SER A 21 -8.65 -21.05 7.96
N GLY A 22 -7.34 -21.01 7.73
CA GLY A 22 -6.38 -20.46 8.70
C GLY A 22 -5.85 -21.48 9.70
N TYR A 23 -6.37 -22.71 9.71
CA TYR A 23 -5.91 -23.79 10.59
C TYR A 23 -5.41 -25.00 9.81
N GLN A 24 -4.39 -25.67 10.32
CA GLN A 24 -3.83 -26.89 9.78
C GLN A 24 -3.95 -28.05 10.77
N ARG A 25 -3.94 -29.27 10.24
CA ARG A 25 -4.09 -30.47 11.06
C ARG A 25 -2.80 -30.76 11.81
N ASP A 26 -2.89 -30.80 13.13
CA ASP A 26 -1.79 -31.20 14.02
C ASP A 26 -2.27 -32.31 14.95
N GLY A 27 -1.90 -33.55 14.61
CA GLY A 27 -2.42 -34.74 15.28
C GLY A 27 -3.94 -34.86 15.20
N TYR A 28 -4.60 -34.73 16.36
CA TYR A 28 -6.05 -34.81 16.53
C TYR A 28 -6.71 -33.43 16.69
N GLU A 29 -5.95 -32.35 16.51
CA GLU A 29 -6.41 -30.98 16.67
C GLU A 29 -6.15 -30.15 15.40
N CYS A 30 -6.68 -28.93 15.40
CA CYS A 30 -6.42 -27.92 14.38
C CYS A 30 -5.64 -26.76 14.99
N SER A 31 -4.38 -26.63 14.62
CA SER A 31 -3.51 -25.54 15.04
C SER A 31 -3.53 -24.41 14.02
N GLU A 32 -3.36 -23.18 14.50
CA GLU A 32 -3.29 -22.01 13.64
C GLU A 32 -2.08 -22.10 12.71
N ILE A 33 -2.27 -21.70 11.45
CA ILE A 33 -1.18 -21.65 10.47
C ILE A 33 -0.31 -20.45 10.80
N ALA A 34 0.95 -20.70 11.14
CA ALA A 34 1.94 -19.64 11.23
C ALA A 34 2.18 -19.05 9.83
N VAL A 35 1.66 -17.84 9.60
CA VAL A 35 1.90 -17.08 8.38
C VAL A 35 3.24 -16.35 8.53
N PRO A 36 4.26 -16.67 7.72
CA PRO A 36 5.53 -15.98 7.81
C PRO A 36 5.40 -14.53 7.30
N ALA A 37 6.36 -13.67 7.67
CA ALA A 37 6.40 -12.31 7.14
C ALA A 37 6.44 -12.30 5.60
N ASN A 38 5.76 -11.34 5.00
CA ASN A 38 5.59 -11.19 3.54
C ASN A 38 4.82 -12.35 2.88
N ALA A 39 3.94 -13.02 3.64
CA ALA A 39 2.99 -14.00 3.16
C ALA A 39 1.56 -13.63 3.60
N ASP A 40 0.58 -14.24 2.93
CA ASP A 40 -0.83 -14.11 3.26
C ASP A 40 -1.52 -15.48 3.21
N LEU A 41 -2.59 -15.65 3.99
CA LEU A 41 -3.38 -16.88 4.01
C LEU A 41 -4.14 -17.03 2.70
N ARG A 42 -4.16 -18.25 2.16
CA ARG A 42 -5.05 -18.54 1.04
C ARG A 42 -6.49 -18.51 1.54
N LEU A 43 -7.31 -17.67 0.91
CA LEU A 43 -8.75 -17.51 1.20
C LEU A 43 -9.52 -18.85 1.27
N GLN A 44 -9.08 -19.84 0.50
CA GLN A 44 -9.60 -21.20 0.54
C GLN A 44 -8.44 -22.18 0.73
N GLY A 45 -8.23 -22.60 1.98
CA GLY A 45 -7.31 -23.68 2.30
C GLY A 45 -6.54 -23.47 3.59
N ASN A 46 -5.60 -24.39 3.78
CA ASN A 46 -4.82 -24.50 5.00
C ASN A 46 -3.34 -24.26 4.68
N SER A 47 -3.07 -23.20 3.89
CA SER A 47 -1.73 -22.82 3.47
C SER A 47 -1.65 -21.32 3.19
N TRP A 48 -0.44 -20.80 3.08
CA TRP A 48 -0.15 -19.42 2.75
C TRP A 48 0.48 -19.30 1.34
N TYR A 49 0.56 -18.08 0.84
CA TYR A 49 1.28 -17.72 -0.38
C TYR A 49 2.13 -16.48 -0.12
N CYS A 50 3.25 -16.35 -0.83
CA CYS A 50 4.08 -15.16 -0.72
C CYS A 50 3.40 -13.96 -1.40
N LEU A 51 3.50 -12.80 -0.77
CA LEU A 51 3.07 -11.53 -1.37
C LEU A 51 3.89 -11.24 -2.64
N LYS A 52 3.35 -10.38 -3.51
CA LYS A 52 4.03 -9.98 -4.75
C LYS A 52 5.42 -9.42 -4.46
N GLY A 53 6.44 -9.90 -5.17
CA GLY A 53 7.84 -9.54 -4.94
C GLY A 53 8.57 -10.46 -3.96
N PHE A 54 7.91 -11.51 -3.49
CA PHE A 54 8.49 -12.55 -2.66
C PHE A 54 8.23 -13.94 -3.26
N GLU A 55 9.19 -14.82 -3.08
CA GLU A 55 9.17 -16.20 -3.53
C GLU A 55 9.35 -17.15 -2.34
N ARG A 56 8.68 -18.30 -2.39
CA ARG A 56 8.71 -19.29 -1.31
C ARG A 56 10.09 -19.93 -1.22
N ASN A 57 10.75 -19.79 -0.08
CA ASN A 57 12.01 -20.45 0.23
C ASN A 57 11.86 -21.20 1.57
N GLY A 58 11.44 -22.47 1.50
CA GLY A 58 11.08 -23.24 2.68
C GLY A 58 9.86 -22.66 3.38
N GLU A 59 10.00 -22.36 4.68
CA GLU A 59 8.94 -21.80 5.53
C GLU A 59 8.97 -20.26 5.60
N VAL A 60 9.71 -19.61 4.71
CA VAL A 60 9.75 -18.14 4.62
C VAL A 60 9.50 -17.66 3.19
N CYS A 61 9.06 -16.41 3.07
CA CYS A 61 8.98 -15.71 1.80
C CYS A 61 10.24 -14.86 1.62
N ALA A 62 11.14 -15.35 0.75
CA ALA A 62 12.36 -14.65 0.40
C ALA A 62 12.07 -13.60 -0.67
N GLN A 63 12.67 -12.44 -0.54
CA GLN A 63 12.47 -11.36 -1.48
C GLN A 63 13.10 -11.68 -2.84
N VAL A 64 12.38 -11.39 -3.92
CA VAL A 64 12.89 -11.46 -5.28
C VAL A 64 13.78 -10.24 -5.52
N ILE A 65 15.04 -10.49 -5.88
CA ILE A 65 15.96 -9.42 -6.26
C ILE A 65 15.64 -8.99 -7.68
N VAL A 66 15.24 -7.73 -7.84
CA VAL A 66 14.89 -7.15 -9.14
C VAL A 66 16.03 -6.28 -9.63
N PRO A 67 16.72 -6.66 -10.73
CA PRO A 67 17.85 -5.90 -11.24
C PRO A 67 17.49 -4.46 -11.58
N ALA A 68 18.52 -3.60 -11.66
CA ALA A 68 18.36 -2.25 -12.21
C ALA A 68 17.69 -2.31 -13.60
N ASN A 69 16.74 -1.41 -13.82
CA ASN A 69 15.94 -1.32 -15.05
C ASN A 69 15.07 -2.56 -15.37
N ALA A 70 14.63 -3.26 -14.33
CA ALA A 70 13.63 -4.32 -14.41
C ALA A 70 12.41 -4.02 -13.54
N GLU A 71 11.27 -4.62 -13.88
CA GLU A 71 10.07 -4.62 -13.03
C GLU A 71 9.53 -6.03 -12.83
N LEU A 72 8.88 -6.26 -11.69
CA LEU A 72 8.20 -7.53 -11.41
C LEU A 72 7.09 -7.77 -12.43
N THR A 73 7.07 -8.98 -12.97
CA THR A 73 5.94 -9.48 -13.74
C THR A 73 4.67 -9.51 -12.87
N TRP A 74 3.52 -9.65 -13.53
CA TRP A 74 2.24 -9.80 -12.84
C TRP A 74 2.26 -10.94 -11.81
N GLY A 75 2.92 -12.06 -12.12
CA GLY A 75 3.06 -13.21 -11.22
C GLY A 75 3.89 -12.93 -9.97
N GLY A 76 4.66 -11.83 -9.94
CA GLY A 76 5.34 -11.36 -8.73
C GLY A 76 6.60 -12.10 -8.32
N THR A 77 6.96 -13.19 -9.02
CA THR A 77 8.17 -14.00 -8.73
C THR A 77 9.24 -13.92 -9.82
N ASP A 78 8.92 -13.41 -11.00
CA ASP A 78 9.88 -13.12 -12.08
C ASP A 78 9.82 -11.63 -12.43
N TRP A 79 10.81 -11.14 -13.16
CA TRP A 79 10.93 -9.77 -13.61
C TRP A 79 11.02 -9.67 -15.14
N HIS A 80 10.88 -8.48 -15.70
CA HIS A 80 11.21 -8.22 -17.09
C HIS A 80 11.91 -6.87 -17.21
N CYS A 81 12.64 -6.67 -18.30
CA CYS A 81 13.32 -5.41 -18.52
C CYS A 81 12.31 -4.33 -18.91
N LEU A 82 12.55 -3.14 -18.38
CA LEU A 82 11.80 -1.94 -18.72
C LEU A 82 12.03 -1.59 -20.19
N ASP A 83 11.11 -0.81 -20.76
CA ASP A 83 11.22 -0.35 -22.14
C ASP A 83 12.56 0.34 -22.39
N GLY A 84 13.19 0.06 -23.52
CA GLY A 84 14.56 0.52 -23.81
C GLY A 84 15.67 -0.32 -23.19
N TYR A 85 15.34 -1.40 -22.49
CA TYR A 85 16.30 -2.37 -21.96
C TYR A 85 15.99 -3.80 -22.39
N GLN A 86 17.01 -4.64 -22.45
CA GLN A 86 16.92 -6.06 -22.80
C GLN A 86 17.72 -6.93 -21.81
N ARG A 87 17.24 -8.16 -21.61
CA ARG A 87 17.88 -9.14 -20.71
C ARG A 87 19.27 -9.50 -21.25
N ALA A 88 20.30 -9.28 -20.43
CA ALA A 88 21.69 -9.58 -20.78
C ALA A 88 22.46 -10.08 -19.55
N GLY A 89 22.41 -11.39 -19.29
CA GLY A 89 23.16 -12.03 -18.20
C GLY A 89 22.62 -11.70 -16.80
N GLY A 90 21.30 -11.85 -16.59
CA GLY A 90 20.66 -11.61 -15.29
C GLY A 90 20.44 -10.14 -14.93
N ARG A 91 20.65 -9.23 -15.89
CA ARG A 91 20.44 -7.78 -15.75
C ARG A 91 19.72 -7.24 -16.99
N CYS A 92 19.30 -5.97 -16.90
CA CYS A 92 18.73 -5.23 -18.02
C CYS A 92 19.75 -4.22 -18.56
N ALA A 93 20.16 -4.40 -19.82
CA ALA A 93 21.10 -3.54 -20.52
C ALA A 93 20.36 -2.68 -21.56
N PRO A 94 20.77 -1.42 -21.80
CA PRO A 94 20.13 -0.57 -22.80
C PRO A 94 20.11 -1.21 -24.19
N SER A 95 18.96 -1.18 -24.86
CA SER A 95 18.74 -1.75 -26.19
C SER A 95 18.76 -0.70 -27.32
N GLY A 96 19.15 0.54 -27.01
CA GLY A 96 19.34 1.61 -28.02
C GLY A 96 18.06 2.34 -28.45
N LEU A 97 16.95 2.18 -27.73
CA LEU A 97 15.73 2.94 -27.99
C LEU A 97 15.89 4.39 -27.48
N SER A 98 15.85 5.35 -28.39
CA SER A 98 15.59 6.76 -28.10
C SER A 98 14.16 7.09 -28.51
N ALA A 99 13.30 7.49 -27.57
CA ALA A 99 12.00 8.05 -27.94
C ALA A 99 12.21 9.41 -28.63
N ALA A 100 11.61 9.59 -29.81
CA ALA A 100 11.57 10.87 -30.49
C ALA A 100 10.72 11.87 -29.69
N GLY A 101 11.12 13.15 -29.72
CA GLY A 101 10.61 14.20 -28.84
C GLY A 101 9.10 14.44 -28.88
N GLY A 102 8.61 14.97 -27.76
CA GLY A 102 7.23 15.40 -27.48
C GLY A 102 7.22 16.43 -26.34
N SER A 103 6.06 16.71 -25.75
CA SER A 103 5.88 17.50 -24.53
C SER A 103 6.13 16.66 -23.26
N GLU A 104 6.16 17.30 -22.08
CA GLU A 104 6.41 16.59 -20.80
C GLU A 104 5.46 15.40 -20.56
N THR A 105 4.22 15.46 -21.06
CA THR A 105 3.22 14.41 -20.91
C THR A 105 3.37 13.24 -21.88
N ASP A 106 4.17 13.41 -22.94
CA ASP A 106 4.36 12.39 -23.99
C ASP A 106 5.46 11.38 -23.63
N CYS A 107 6.19 11.62 -22.54
CA CYS A 107 7.20 10.70 -22.05
C CYS A 107 6.52 9.44 -21.51
N THR A 108 6.79 8.30 -22.16
CA THR A 108 6.37 7.00 -21.67
C THR A 108 7.09 6.64 -20.37
N ARG A 109 6.54 5.68 -19.62
CA ARG A 109 7.12 5.16 -18.38
C ARG A 109 8.61 4.81 -18.59
N GLY A 110 9.47 5.30 -17.68
CA GLY A 110 10.92 5.17 -17.77
C GLY A 110 11.65 6.29 -18.51
N LEU A 111 10.92 7.30 -18.97
CA LEU A 111 11.47 8.53 -19.54
C LEU A 111 11.11 9.75 -18.68
N ARG A 112 12.04 10.70 -18.59
CA ARG A 112 11.85 12.02 -17.99
C ARG A 112 11.96 13.10 -19.05
N PHE A 113 11.20 14.17 -18.89
CA PHE A 113 11.32 15.32 -19.76
C PHE A 113 12.47 16.23 -19.30
N GLU A 114 13.57 16.24 -20.05
CA GLU A 114 14.77 17.01 -19.76
C GLU A 114 15.27 17.71 -21.04
N ASP A 115 15.58 19.00 -20.95
CA ASP A 115 16.07 19.82 -22.07
C ASP A 115 15.22 19.72 -23.36
N GLY A 116 13.89 19.68 -23.20
CA GLY A 116 12.96 19.61 -24.33
C GLY A 116 12.86 18.23 -25.00
N ARG A 117 13.34 17.16 -24.33
CA ARG A 117 13.32 15.79 -24.86
C ARG A 117 13.02 14.78 -23.75
N CYS A 118 12.43 13.66 -24.12
CA CYS A 118 12.30 12.53 -23.21
C CYS A 118 13.64 11.78 -23.13
N ARG A 119 14.27 11.77 -21.95
CA ARG A 119 15.51 11.04 -21.66
C ARG A 119 15.21 9.86 -20.75
N GLY A 120 15.79 8.70 -21.06
CA GLY A 120 15.72 7.55 -20.18
C GLY A 120 16.49 7.79 -18.90
N PHE A 121 15.96 7.31 -17.78
CA PHE A 121 16.67 7.29 -16.50
C PHE A 121 16.80 5.85 -16.00
N VAL A 122 17.86 5.61 -15.22
CA VAL A 122 18.11 4.32 -14.59
C VAL A 122 17.50 4.31 -13.20
N ILE A 123 16.83 3.21 -12.86
CA ILE A 123 16.38 2.97 -11.49
C ILE A 123 17.29 1.93 -10.84
N PRO A 124 17.57 2.04 -9.52
CA PRO A 124 18.42 1.09 -8.83
C PRO A 124 17.75 -0.29 -8.70
N GLU A 125 18.53 -1.28 -8.23
CA GLU A 125 18.00 -2.59 -7.86
C GLU A 125 16.88 -2.45 -6.83
N ASN A 126 15.84 -3.29 -6.92
CA ASN A 126 14.69 -3.30 -6.03
C ASN A 126 13.90 -1.98 -5.96
N ALA A 127 13.97 -1.19 -7.03
CA ALA A 127 13.10 -0.05 -7.25
C ALA A 127 12.01 -0.37 -8.28
N THR A 128 10.89 0.32 -8.19
CA THR A 128 9.84 0.36 -9.21
C THR A 128 9.58 1.80 -9.60
N TYR A 129 9.10 2.02 -10.82
CA TYR A 129 8.64 3.34 -11.22
C TYR A 129 7.41 3.77 -10.40
N THR A 130 7.32 5.07 -10.10
CA THR A 130 6.12 5.69 -9.51
C THR A 130 4.91 5.49 -10.43
N ASN A 131 3.70 5.77 -9.94
CA ASN A 131 2.49 5.65 -10.76
C ASN A 131 2.55 6.48 -12.05
N LYS A 132 3.13 7.69 -11.98
CA LYS A 132 3.35 8.57 -13.15
C LYS A 132 4.41 8.03 -14.10
N GLY A 133 5.36 7.22 -13.61
CA GLY A 133 6.35 6.55 -14.44
C GLY A 133 7.60 7.37 -14.77
N ASP A 134 7.67 8.61 -14.27
CA ASP A 134 8.77 9.56 -14.47
C ASP A 134 9.74 9.60 -13.28
N ASP A 135 9.45 8.88 -12.20
CA ASP A 135 10.33 8.73 -11.04
C ASP A 135 10.29 7.30 -10.50
N TRP A 136 11.05 7.02 -9.44
CA TRP A 136 11.13 5.70 -8.82
C TRP A 136 10.90 5.72 -7.31
N THR A 137 10.46 4.58 -6.79
CA THR A 137 10.30 4.30 -5.36
C THR A 137 10.82 2.90 -5.06
N CYS A 138 11.23 2.66 -3.82
CA CYS A 138 11.68 1.34 -3.41
C CYS A 138 10.51 0.34 -3.34
N MET A 139 10.77 -0.91 -3.71
CA MET A 139 9.86 -2.02 -3.48
C MET A 139 9.69 -2.26 -1.97
N GLN A 140 8.58 -2.89 -1.58
CA GLN A 140 8.29 -3.23 -0.18
C GLN A 140 9.49 -3.94 0.47
N GLY A 141 9.87 -3.57 1.69
CA GLY A 141 11.03 -4.15 2.38
C GLY A 141 12.37 -3.45 2.10
N TYR A 142 12.37 -2.38 1.29
CA TYR A 142 13.53 -1.53 1.03
C TYR A 142 13.25 -0.05 1.35
N VAL A 143 14.29 0.69 1.73
CA VAL A 143 14.24 2.15 1.95
C VAL A 143 15.25 2.86 1.07
N GLN A 144 14.89 4.06 0.61
CA GLN A 144 15.76 4.89 -0.20
C GLN A 144 16.89 5.47 0.66
N LYS A 145 18.14 5.16 0.30
CA LYS A 145 19.34 5.73 0.90
C LYS A 145 20.39 5.95 -0.17
N ASP A 146 20.92 7.17 -0.28
CA ASP A 146 21.98 7.54 -1.22
C ASP A 146 21.69 7.14 -2.68
N GLY A 147 20.43 7.29 -3.11
CA GLY A 147 19.99 6.94 -4.47
C GLY A 147 19.88 5.44 -4.76
N GLN A 148 19.90 4.60 -3.72
CA GLN A 148 19.72 3.15 -3.80
C GLN A 148 18.56 2.70 -2.91
N CYS A 149 18.03 1.52 -3.20
CA CYS A 149 17.09 0.84 -2.32
C CYS A 149 17.86 -0.17 -1.47
N ILE A 150 18.03 0.15 -0.19
CA ILE A 150 18.71 -0.72 0.78
C ILE A 150 17.68 -1.53 1.55
N ARG A 151 17.99 -2.81 1.80
CA ARG A 151 17.08 -3.72 2.49
C ARG A 151 16.92 -3.26 3.93
N LEU A 152 15.67 -3.22 4.41
CA LEU A 152 15.37 -2.98 5.81
C LEU A 152 15.87 -4.13 6.67
N SER A 153 16.46 -3.78 7.83
CA SER A 153 16.74 -4.73 8.89
C SER A 153 15.44 -5.39 9.39
N ASP A 154 15.55 -6.54 10.05
CA ASP A 154 14.37 -7.25 10.57
C ASP A 154 13.58 -6.39 11.57
N ALA A 155 14.28 -5.56 12.35
CA ALA A 155 13.65 -4.60 13.27
C ALA A 155 12.87 -3.51 12.52
N GLU A 156 13.45 -2.93 11.46
CA GLU A 156 12.76 -1.91 10.65
C GLU A 156 11.60 -2.51 9.85
N ARG A 157 11.72 -3.76 9.39
CA ARG A 157 10.64 -4.49 8.73
C ARG A 157 9.47 -4.73 9.67
N GLN A 158 9.74 -5.24 10.87
CA GLN A 158 8.70 -5.41 11.91
C GLN A 158 8.06 -4.07 12.32
N ALA A 159 8.80 -2.96 12.26
CA ALA A 159 8.22 -1.63 12.48
C ALA A 159 7.31 -1.21 11.31
N GLN A 160 7.70 -1.46 10.06
CA GLN A 160 6.86 -1.19 8.89
C GLN A 160 5.62 -2.08 8.83
N ASP A 161 5.74 -3.37 9.13
CA ASP A 161 4.62 -4.31 9.13
C ASP A 161 3.56 -3.87 10.17
N ARG A 162 3.98 -3.52 11.39
CA ARG A 162 3.09 -2.96 12.41
C ARG A 162 2.47 -1.63 12.00
N ALA A 163 3.23 -0.75 11.34
CA ALA A 163 2.68 0.50 10.81
C ALA A 163 1.61 0.25 9.73
N GLY A 164 1.84 -0.74 8.86
CA GLY A 164 0.90 -1.17 7.83
C GLY A 164 -0.36 -1.82 8.40
N GLU A 165 -0.24 -2.61 9.46
CA GLU A 165 -1.39 -3.18 10.19
C GLU A 165 -2.26 -2.08 10.81
N ILE A 166 -1.64 -1.06 11.42
CA ILE A 166 -2.35 0.10 11.97
C ILE A 166 -3.05 0.87 10.85
N GLU A 167 -2.37 1.10 9.72
CA GLU A 167 -2.96 1.77 8.57
C GLU A 167 -4.17 1.00 8.01
N ALA A 168 -4.04 -0.31 7.81
CA ALA A 168 -5.12 -1.16 7.32
C ALA A 168 -6.31 -1.22 8.29
N ALA A 169 -6.03 -1.30 9.60
CA ALA A 169 -7.05 -1.27 10.64
C ALA A 169 -7.82 0.07 10.63
N ILE A 170 -7.12 1.19 10.46
CA ILE A 170 -7.76 2.52 10.36
C ILE A 170 -8.57 2.62 9.07
N ASP A 171 -8.01 2.21 7.93
CA ASP A 171 -8.69 2.25 6.64
C ASP A 171 -9.98 1.44 6.64
N GLY A 172 -10.03 0.32 7.37
CA GLY A 172 -11.22 -0.53 7.51
C GLY A 172 -12.31 0.00 8.44
N ILE A 173 -12.11 1.13 9.13
CA ILE A 173 -13.13 1.68 10.04
C ILE A 173 -14.34 2.17 9.24
N GLU A 174 -15.49 1.55 9.51
CA GLU A 174 -16.77 1.93 8.93
C GLU A 174 -17.37 3.17 9.61
N ILE A 175 -17.89 4.07 8.77
CA ILE A 175 -18.60 5.29 9.17
C ILE A 175 -19.99 5.26 8.54
N THR A 176 -21.01 5.20 9.39
CA THR A 176 -22.41 5.28 8.95
C THR A 176 -22.80 6.73 8.66
N LEU A 177 -23.06 7.04 7.39
CA LEU A 177 -23.53 8.32 6.90
C LEU A 177 -25.07 8.45 7.06
N PRO A 178 -25.63 9.66 6.90
CA PRO A 178 -27.08 9.85 6.78
C PRO A 178 -27.68 8.95 5.68
N ALA A 179 -28.96 8.60 5.83
CA ALA A 179 -29.67 7.62 4.97
C ALA A 179 -29.18 6.16 5.08
N GLY A 180 -28.36 5.82 6.09
CA GLY A 180 -28.02 4.43 6.41
C GLY A 180 -26.94 3.81 5.52
N ARG A 181 -26.23 4.62 4.74
CA ARG A 181 -25.08 4.17 3.95
C ARG A 181 -23.83 4.10 4.82
N THR A 182 -22.90 3.23 4.45
CA THR A 182 -21.62 3.06 5.13
C THR A 182 -20.49 3.35 4.17
N VAL A 183 -19.48 4.08 4.63
CA VAL A 183 -18.20 4.28 3.94
C VAL A 183 -17.07 3.95 4.91
N THR A 184 -15.90 3.61 4.40
CA THR A 184 -14.71 3.39 5.24
C THR A 184 -13.80 4.62 5.28
N ILE A 185 -12.93 4.73 6.28
CA ILE A 185 -11.87 5.76 6.26
C ILE A 185 -10.98 5.61 5.01
N GLY A 186 -10.72 4.37 4.58
CA GLY A 186 -9.99 4.09 3.35
C GLY A 186 -10.67 4.65 2.10
N ASP A 187 -12.01 4.58 2.02
CA ASP A 187 -12.78 5.18 0.93
C ASP A 187 -12.63 6.70 0.89
N ILE A 188 -12.67 7.35 2.06
CA ILE A 188 -12.48 8.79 2.21
C ILE A 188 -11.07 9.19 1.75
N ARG A 189 -10.05 8.46 2.22
CA ARG A 189 -8.64 8.72 1.89
C ARG A 189 -8.34 8.59 0.41
N LYS A 190 -8.95 7.61 -0.27
CA LYS A 190 -8.79 7.38 -1.71
C LYS A 190 -9.58 8.36 -2.58
N SER A 191 -10.73 8.80 -2.09
CA SER A 191 -11.71 9.55 -2.90
C SER A 191 -11.69 11.05 -2.66
N CYS A 192 -11.04 11.53 -1.60
CA CYS A 192 -10.97 12.94 -1.24
C CYS A 192 -9.54 13.48 -1.29
N THR A 193 -9.41 14.70 -1.78
CA THR A 193 -8.17 15.50 -1.74
C THR A 193 -8.42 16.79 -0.99
N VAL A 194 -7.37 17.45 -0.52
CA VAL A 194 -7.49 18.76 0.14
C VAL A 194 -6.85 19.84 -0.72
N VAL A 195 -7.63 20.88 -0.99
CA VAL A 195 -7.18 22.07 -1.71
C VAL A 195 -7.05 23.26 -0.76
N ALA A 196 -6.08 24.14 -1.04
CA ALA A 196 -5.95 25.39 -0.30
C ALA A 196 -7.19 26.28 -0.49
N GLY A 197 -7.80 26.69 0.61
CA GLY A 197 -8.91 27.63 0.62
C GLY A 197 -8.43 29.09 0.68
N ALA A 198 -9.37 30.02 0.77
CA ALA A 198 -9.06 31.42 1.07
C ALA A 198 -8.68 31.57 2.56
N GLY A 199 -7.43 31.92 2.84
CA GLY A 199 -6.91 32.10 4.21
C GLY A 199 -6.06 30.92 4.71
N THR A 200 -6.12 30.60 6.00
CA THR A 200 -5.37 29.50 6.65
C THR A 200 -6.14 28.17 6.70
N TYR A 201 -7.20 28.03 5.89
CA TYR A 201 -8.09 26.87 5.94
C TYR A 201 -8.07 26.09 4.62
N GLY A 202 -8.02 24.77 4.71
CA GLY A 202 -8.14 23.85 3.57
C GLY A 202 -9.56 23.30 3.43
N ARG A 203 -9.97 22.98 2.20
CA ARG A 203 -11.27 22.36 1.89
C ARG A 203 -11.06 20.99 1.26
N PHE A 204 -12.00 20.10 1.49
CA PHE A 204 -12.02 18.79 0.83
C PHE A 204 -12.66 18.91 -0.55
N MET A 205 -12.16 18.12 -1.49
CA MET A 205 -12.76 17.88 -2.82
C MET A 205 -12.80 16.38 -3.01
N CYS A 206 -14.00 15.81 -3.12
CA CYS A 206 -14.20 14.37 -3.19
C CYS A 206 -14.82 13.97 -4.54
N ASN A 207 -14.34 12.87 -5.12
CA ASN A 207 -14.74 12.42 -6.46
C ASN A 207 -15.98 11.51 -6.47
N THR A 208 -16.74 11.47 -5.37
CA THR A 208 -17.89 10.57 -5.19
C THR A 208 -19.03 11.30 -4.48
N ASP A 209 -20.25 11.19 -4.99
CA ASP A 209 -21.45 11.78 -4.38
C ASP A 209 -21.64 11.34 -2.92
N ASP A 210 -21.13 10.15 -2.59
CA ASP A 210 -21.24 9.56 -1.27
C ASP A 210 -20.51 10.35 -0.17
N LEU A 211 -19.58 11.22 -0.55
CA LEU A 211 -18.72 11.95 0.38
C LEU A 211 -19.02 13.46 0.41
N THR A 212 -20.17 13.88 -0.13
CA THR A 212 -20.63 15.29 -0.11
C THR A 212 -20.66 15.88 1.31
N LEU A 213 -20.96 15.06 2.33
CA LEU A 213 -20.96 15.49 3.73
C LEU A 213 -19.56 15.86 4.24
N ILE A 214 -18.53 15.22 3.71
CA ILE A 214 -17.13 15.52 4.03
C ILE A 214 -16.70 16.76 3.26
N GLU A 215 -17.00 16.81 1.96
CA GLU A 215 -16.69 17.95 1.09
C GLU A 215 -17.27 19.28 1.61
N THR A 216 -18.53 19.25 2.05
CA THR A 216 -19.24 20.46 2.51
C THR A 216 -19.13 20.70 4.01
N GLY A 217 -18.90 19.64 4.81
CA GLY A 217 -18.92 19.71 6.27
C GLY A 217 -17.54 19.82 6.91
N CYS A 218 -16.50 19.21 6.33
CA CYS A 218 -15.17 19.17 6.94
C CYS A 218 -14.25 20.26 6.37
N TYR A 219 -13.30 20.69 7.19
CA TYR A 219 -12.26 21.63 6.79
C TYR A 219 -10.95 21.32 7.52
N VAL A 220 -9.85 21.85 7.00
CA VAL A 220 -8.53 21.73 7.60
C VAL A 220 -8.17 23.03 8.27
N ARG A 221 -7.74 22.99 9.53
CA ARG A 221 -7.26 24.18 10.26
C ARG A 221 -5.78 24.34 10.03
N ASN A 222 -5.34 25.57 9.76
CA ASN A 222 -3.94 25.90 9.53
C ASN A 222 -3.29 24.98 8.50
N ASP A 223 -3.82 25.01 7.28
CA ASP A 223 -3.44 24.10 6.19
C ASP A 223 -1.98 24.28 5.68
N GLN A 224 -1.20 25.14 6.32
CA GLN A 224 0.25 25.29 6.08
C GLN A 224 1.09 24.39 6.99
N ASP A 225 0.49 23.84 8.05
CA ASP A 225 1.21 22.95 8.96
C ASP A 225 1.60 21.65 8.25
N ALA A 226 2.75 21.09 8.65
CA ALA A 226 3.21 19.78 8.16
C ALA A 226 2.19 18.67 8.45
N ASN A 227 1.45 18.80 9.55
CA ASN A 227 0.44 17.87 10.04
C ASN A 227 -0.82 18.65 10.46
N ALA A 228 -1.54 19.20 9.48
CA ALA A 228 -2.69 20.05 9.76
C ALA A 228 -3.90 19.22 10.24
N PRO A 229 -4.56 19.61 11.35
CA PRO A 229 -5.69 18.86 11.89
C PRO A 229 -6.95 19.03 11.05
N ILE A 230 -7.73 17.95 10.93
CA ILE A 230 -9.03 17.92 10.28
C ILE A 230 -10.10 18.32 11.29
N ALA A 231 -11.09 19.11 10.89
CA ALA A 231 -12.22 19.48 11.72
C ALA A 231 -13.52 19.19 10.97
N CYS A 232 -14.39 18.40 11.59
CA CYS A 232 -15.73 18.08 11.06
C CYS A 232 -16.79 18.35 12.15
N PRO A 233 -17.90 19.04 11.83
CA PRO A 233 -18.99 19.28 12.79
C PRO A 233 -19.77 18.02 13.19
N SER A 234 -19.76 16.98 12.36
CA SER A 234 -20.50 15.74 12.60
C SER A 234 -19.74 14.80 13.53
N TYR A 235 -20.35 14.38 14.64
CA TYR A 235 -19.79 13.39 15.55
C TYR A 235 -19.57 12.02 14.89
N ARG A 236 -20.29 11.71 13.80
CA ARG A 236 -20.11 10.47 13.03
C ARG A 236 -18.72 10.37 12.40
N LEU A 237 -18.06 11.52 12.21
CA LEU A 237 -16.72 11.62 11.64
C LEU A 237 -15.63 11.72 12.72
N LEU A 238 -15.95 11.50 14.00
CA LEU A 238 -14.95 11.51 15.07
C LEU A 238 -13.83 10.51 14.81
N ALA A 239 -14.18 9.29 14.37
CA ALA A 239 -13.19 8.27 14.05
C ALA A 239 -12.18 8.76 13.00
N PHE A 240 -12.67 9.46 11.97
CA PHE A 240 -11.85 10.07 10.91
C PHE A 240 -11.00 11.24 11.45
N VAL A 241 -11.59 12.17 12.19
CA VAL A 241 -10.90 13.36 12.72
C VAL A 241 -9.80 13.00 13.72
N GLU A 242 -10.02 11.98 14.56
CA GLU A 242 -9.04 11.58 15.59
C GLU A 242 -7.83 10.84 15.03
N ARG A 243 -7.97 10.20 13.86
CA ARG A 243 -6.98 9.26 13.29
C ARG A 243 -6.27 9.80 12.07
N CYS A 244 -6.78 10.88 11.46
CA CYS A 244 -6.26 11.42 10.22
C CYS A 244 -5.89 12.89 10.36
N SER A 245 -4.83 13.27 9.67
CA SER A 245 -4.37 14.65 9.50
C SER A 245 -4.14 14.92 8.02
N VAL A 246 -3.80 16.17 7.68
CA VAL A 246 -3.45 16.53 6.31
C VAL A 246 -1.97 16.87 6.27
N SER A 247 -1.25 16.17 5.39
CA SER A 247 0.17 16.41 5.18
C SER A 247 0.40 17.39 4.04
N THR A 248 1.31 18.34 4.27
CA THR A 248 1.74 19.31 3.27
C THR A 248 3.02 18.83 2.60
N ARG A 249 2.89 18.01 1.54
CA ARG A 249 4.01 17.70 0.65
C ARG A 249 3.87 18.59 -0.59
N GLY A 250 4.77 19.57 -0.73
CA GLY A 250 4.65 20.72 -1.64
C GLY A 250 3.86 20.48 -2.95
N SER A 251 2.78 21.24 -3.11
CA SER A 251 2.00 21.62 -4.31
C SER A 251 0.75 22.36 -3.79
N ARG A 252 -0.20 22.78 -4.65
CA ARG A 252 -1.52 23.29 -4.20
C ARG A 252 -2.43 22.20 -3.61
N THR A 253 -2.09 20.93 -3.83
CA THR A 253 -2.89 19.76 -3.43
C THR A 253 -2.23 19.07 -2.25
N ARG A 254 -3.03 18.78 -1.21
CA ARG A 254 -2.59 18.14 0.03
C ARG A 254 -3.26 16.79 0.20
N MET A 255 -2.55 15.87 0.87
CA MET A 255 -2.97 14.48 1.03
C MET A 255 -3.50 14.23 2.45
N ILE A 256 -4.53 13.40 2.54
CA ILE A 256 -5.03 12.89 3.81
C ILE A 256 -4.07 11.78 4.28
N GLN A 257 -3.50 11.97 5.47
CA GLN A 257 -2.59 11.02 6.10
C GLN A 257 -3.29 10.36 7.30
N CYS A 258 -3.42 9.04 7.24
CA CYS A 258 -3.90 8.20 8.33
C CYS A 258 -2.93 7.01 8.44
N PRO A 259 -2.42 6.66 9.64
CA PRO A 259 -2.58 7.36 10.91
C PRO A 259 -1.92 8.75 10.92
N SER A 260 -2.51 9.70 11.65
CA SER A 260 -1.88 10.99 11.94
C SER A 260 -0.72 10.81 12.94
N PRO A 261 0.31 11.67 12.90
CA PRO A 261 1.38 11.62 13.89
C PRO A 261 0.90 11.75 15.34
N ASP A 262 -0.12 12.59 15.58
CA ASP A 262 -0.73 12.74 16.89
C ASP A 262 -1.44 11.46 17.35
N TYR A 263 -2.03 10.68 16.43
CA TYR A 263 -2.63 9.40 16.76
C TYR A 263 -1.56 8.37 17.12
N LEU A 264 -0.47 8.28 16.33
CA LEU A 264 0.66 7.41 16.61
C LEU A 264 1.25 7.69 17.99
N ALA A 265 1.48 8.95 18.33
CA ALA A 265 2.01 9.34 19.64
C ALA A 265 1.14 8.88 20.82
N ARG A 266 -0.19 8.78 20.65
CA ARG A 266 -1.10 8.32 21.70
C ARG A 266 -1.18 6.81 21.89
N ILE A 267 -0.77 6.03 20.89
CA ILE A 267 -0.81 4.56 20.95
C ILE A 267 0.56 3.95 21.27
N GLU A 268 1.61 4.77 21.26
CA GLU A 268 2.97 4.41 21.67
C GLU A 268 3.26 4.69 23.17
N GLU A 269 2.31 5.32 23.88
CA GLU A 269 2.30 5.55 25.34
C GLU A 269 1.64 4.39 26.12
#